data_AF-A0A8J6XNE2-F1
#
_entry.id   AF-A0A8J6XNE2-F1
#
_cell.length_a   1.000
_cell.length_b   1.000
_cell.length_c   1.000
_cell.angle_alpha   90.00
_cell.angle_beta   90.00
_cell.angle_gamma   90.00
#
_symmetry.space_group_name_H-M   'P 1'
#
loop_
_entity.id
_entity.type
_entity.pdbx_description
1 polymer ?
#
loop_
_entity_poly.entity_id
_entity_poly.type
_entity_poly.pdbx_seq_one_letter_code
_entity_poly.pdbx_strand_id
1 'polypeptide(L)'
;MNLPKTLPVNYWQLIVGKPFFEQLKVVDWQSIFLRLIRSEEGKKFTLTQNVLAIRRYGLFLFLLQKYPNLKMVPNQEIDAVLHAHMADSHQFQEDCQNLFSVCFTHVPEVGLRGEVERQEWLLAFAHTQTLLEQNFGQGAMGSSVAACCEILLNFT
;
A
#
# COMPACT_ATOMS: atom_id res chain seq x y z
N MET A 1 -13.56 6.71 21.38
CA MET A 1 -12.26 6.38 20.75
C MET A 1 -11.67 7.69 20.26
N ASN A 2 -10.51 8.12 20.76
CA ASN A 2 -9.88 9.37 20.32
C ASN A 2 -9.23 9.11 18.96
N LEU A 3 -9.85 9.60 17.88
CA LEU A 3 -9.24 9.60 16.56
C LEU A 3 -7.96 10.45 16.60
N PRO A 4 -6.86 10.02 15.97
CA PRO A 4 -5.70 10.89 15.82
C PRO A 4 -6.15 12.16 15.09
N LYS A 5 -5.84 13.33 15.67
CA LYS A 5 -6.21 14.65 15.11
C LYS A 5 -5.51 14.92 13.76
N THR A 6 -4.34 14.33 13.57
CA THR A 6 -3.57 14.32 12.33
C THR A 6 -2.78 13.01 12.23
N LEU A 7 -2.73 12.43 11.04
CA LEU A 7 -1.81 11.32 10.76
C LEU A 7 -0.39 11.89 10.63
N PRO A 8 0.62 11.26 11.24
CA PRO A 8 2.00 11.74 11.16
C PRO A 8 2.61 11.37 9.79
N VAL A 9 2.22 12.13 8.76
CA VAL A 9 2.68 11.97 7.36
C VAL A 9 4.12 12.42 7.14
N ASN A 10 4.67 13.23 8.04
CA ASN A 10 6.09 13.66 7.99
C ASN A 10 7.07 12.49 8.17
N TYR A 11 6.60 11.32 8.62
CA TYR A 11 7.39 10.11 8.73
C TYR A 11 8.14 9.77 7.43
N TRP A 12 7.51 9.97 6.27
CA TRP A 12 8.13 9.64 4.99
C TRP A 12 9.24 10.59 4.56
N GLN A 13 9.29 11.82 5.08
CA GLN A 13 10.28 12.83 4.68
C GLN A 13 11.74 12.36 4.89
N LEU A 14 11.96 11.53 5.91
CA LEU A 14 13.27 10.99 6.26
C LEU A 14 13.61 9.69 5.51
N ILE A 15 12.67 9.16 4.73
CA ILE A 15 12.70 7.78 4.23
C ILE A 15 12.63 7.75 2.70
N VAL A 16 11.74 8.54 2.10
CA VAL A 16 11.59 8.64 0.64
C VAL A 16 12.26 9.89 0.11
N GLY A 17 12.68 9.87 -1.16
CA GLY A 17 13.29 11.03 -1.80
C GLY A 17 12.34 12.24 -1.82
N LYS A 18 12.90 13.45 -1.69
CA LYS A 18 12.14 14.72 -1.64
C LYS A 18 11.07 14.84 -2.76
N PRO A 19 11.33 14.48 -4.04
CA PRO A 19 10.31 14.60 -5.08
C PRO A 19 9.07 13.77 -4.80
N PHE A 20 9.23 12.49 -4.42
CA PHE A 20 8.09 11.62 -4.11
C PHE A 20 7.39 12.02 -2.83
N PHE A 21 8.13 12.52 -1.83
CA PHE A 21 7.53 13.03 -0.61
C PHE A 21 6.55 14.19 -0.88
N GLU A 22 6.88 15.10 -1.79
CA GLU A 22 5.95 16.17 -2.19
C GLU A 22 4.69 15.64 -2.87
N GLN A 23 4.80 14.55 -3.66
CA GLN A 23 3.64 13.88 -4.24
C GLN A 23 2.78 13.17 -3.19
N LEU A 24 3.37 12.54 -2.17
CA LEU A 24 2.62 11.94 -1.07
C LEU A 24 1.87 12.97 -0.23
N LYS A 25 2.38 14.19 -0.11
CA LYS A 25 1.75 15.25 0.72
C LYS A 25 0.39 15.70 0.22
N VAL A 26 0.11 15.56 -1.07
CA VAL A 26 -1.17 16.00 -1.65
C VAL A 26 -2.28 14.96 -1.51
N VAL A 27 -1.93 13.70 -1.18
CA VAL A 27 -2.90 12.63 -0.91
C VAL A 27 -3.67 12.93 0.38
N ASP A 28 -4.99 12.82 0.37
CA ASP A 28 -5.82 12.97 1.56
C ASP A 28 -5.80 11.71 2.44
N TRP A 29 -4.69 11.55 3.16
CA TRP A 29 -4.48 10.44 4.10
C TRP A 29 -5.54 10.34 5.18
N GLN A 30 -6.11 11.48 5.60
CA GLN A 30 -7.12 11.51 6.65
C GLN A 30 -8.42 10.87 6.15
N SER A 31 -8.84 11.20 4.93
CA SER A 31 -10.02 10.61 4.30
C SER A 31 -9.84 9.10 4.08
N ILE A 32 -8.68 8.66 3.57
CA ILE A 32 -8.33 7.24 3.43
C ILE A 32 -8.42 6.52 4.78
N PHE A 33 -7.83 7.08 5.83
CA PHE A 33 -7.86 6.46 7.16
C PHE A 33 -9.27 6.41 7.75
N LEU A 34 -10.09 7.44 7.57
CA LEU A 34 -11.49 7.43 8.01
C LEU A 34 -12.31 6.36 7.29
N ARG A 35 -12.07 6.15 5.99
CA ARG A 35 -12.68 5.05 5.23
C ARG A 35 -12.19 3.69 5.73
N LEU A 36 -10.89 3.54 5.95
CA LEU A 36 -10.27 2.32 6.49
C LEU A 36 -10.92 1.88 7.80
N ILE A 37 -10.95 2.74 8.82
CA ILE A 37 -11.47 2.37 10.15
C ILE A 37 -13.00 2.12 10.16
N ARG A 38 -13.71 2.55 9.11
CA ARG A 38 -15.16 2.30 8.93
C ARG A 38 -15.44 1.04 8.12
N SER A 39 -14.47 0.56 7.33
CA SER A 39 -14.56 -0.64 6.52
C SER A 39 -14.56 -1.93 7.35
N GLU A 40 -15.11 -3.01 6.80
CA GLU A 40 -15.07 -4.34 7.46
C GLU A 40 -13.64 -4.89 7.59
N GLU A 41 -12.76 -4.56 6.65
CA GLU A 41 -11.35 -4.97 6.72
C GLU A 41 -10.61 -4.23 7.82
N GLY A 42 -10.74 -2.90 7.89
CA GLY A 42 -10.08 -2.10 8.92
C GLY A 42 -10.55 -2.38 10.34
N LYS A 43 -11.80 -2.86 10.51
CA LYS A 43 -12.34 -3.32 11.81
C LYS A 43 -11.65 -4.58 12.35
N LYS A 44 -10.97 -5.35 11.50
CA LYS A 44 -10.17 -6.53 11.92
C LYS A 44 -8.88 -6.13 12.63
N PHE A 45 -8.47 -4.87 12.52
CA PHE A 45 -7.21 -4.35 13.07
C PHE A 45 -7.46 -3.34 14.19
N THR A 46 -6.52 -3.28 15.14
CA THR A 46 -6.50 -2.21 16.14
C THR A 46 -6.26 -0.84 15.48
N LEU A 47 -6.63 0.24 16.18
CA LEU A 47 -6.37 1.60 15.68
C LEU A 47 -4.88 1.84 15.41
N THR A 48 -4.00 1.33 16.27
CA THR A 48 -2.55 1.39 16.10
C THR A 48 -2.09 0.66 14.84
N GLN A 49 -2.61 -0.54 14.58
CA GLN A 49 -2.32 -1.28 13.35
C GLN A 49 -2.79 -0.50 12.12
N ASN A 50 -4.00 0.06 12.12
CA ASN A 50 -4.49 0.89 11.01
C ASN A 50 -3.59 2.12 10.76
N VAL A 51 -3.08 2.78 11.80
CA VAL A 51 -2.13 3.90 11.66
C VAL A 51 -0.81 3.42 11.06
N LEU A 52 -0.29 2.27 11.48
CA LEU A 52 0.94 1.70 10.92
C LEU A 52 0.74 1.23 9.47
N ALA A 53 -0.43 0.68 9.15
CA ALA A 53 -0.81 0.27 7.79
C ALA A 53 -0.78 1.46 6.82
N ILE A 54 -1.31 2.62 7.21
CA ILE A 54 -1.21 3.86 6.40
C ILE A 54 0.25 4.19 6.08
N ARG A 55 1.13 4.15 7.09
CA ARG A 55 2.56 4.44 6.88
C ARG A 55 3.19 3.46 5.90
N ARG A 56 2.90 2.16 6.05
CA ARG A 56 3.42 1.10 5.17
C ARG A 56 2.88 1.22 3.75
N TYR A 57 1.61 1.60 3.59
CA TYR A 57 1.03 1.82 2.27
C TYR A 57 1.74 2.98 1.53
N GLY A 58 2.12 4.07 2.22
CA GLY A 58 2.95 5.11 1.60
C GLY A 58 4.34 4.62 1.16
N LEU A 59 4.97 3.72 1.94
CA LEU A 59 6.23 3.06 1.54
C LEU A 59 6.01 2.14 0.34
N PHE A 60 4.89 1.43 0.30
CA PHE A 60 4.51 0.56 -0.80
C PHE A 60 4.28 1.35 -2.10
N LEU A 61 3.61 2.51 -2.05
CA LEU A 61 3.47 3.41 -3.20
C LEU A 61 4.82 3.88 -3.73
N PHE A 62 5.79 4.18 -2.84
CA PHE A 62 7.15 4.52 -3.29
C PHE A 62 7.80 3.37 -4.06
N LEU A 63 7.63 2.12 -3.60
CA LEU A 63 8.18 0.97 -4.30
C LEU A 63 7.54 0.78 -5.69
N LEU A 64 6.22 0.95 -5.80
CA LEU A 64 5.53 0.89 -7.10
C LEU A 64 6.13 1.91 -8.07
N GLN A 65 6.36 3.16 -7.64
CA GLN A 65 6.99 4.17 -8.48
C GLN A 65 8.45 3.83 -8.83
N LYS A 66 9.23 3.33 -7.86
CA LYS A 66 10.66 3.08 -8.01
C LYS A 66 10.96 1.86 -8.89
N TYR A 67 10.09 0.85 -8.85
CA TYR A 67 10.25 -0.40 -9.59
C TYR A 67 9.01 -0.68 -10.45
N PRO A 68 8.76 0.16 -11.47
CA PRO A 68 7.66 -0.09 -12.38
C PRO A 68 7.89 -1.40 -13.14
N ASN A 69 6.79 -2.03 -13.56
CA ASN A 69 6.73 -3.35 -14.21
C ASN A 69 7.04 -4.55 -13.32
N LEU A 70 7.32 -4.35 -12.02
CA LEU A 70 7.37 -5.45 -11.07
C LEU A 70 5.97 -5.73 -10.51
N LYS A 71 5.62 -7.02 -10.52
CA LYS A 71 4.47 -7.54 -9.77
C LYS A 71 4.77 -7.46 -8.28
N MET A 72 3.89 -6.80 -7.54
CA MET A 72 4.02 -6.66 -6.09
C MET A 72 2.81 -7.24 -5.39
N VAL A 73 3.05 -7.92 -4.26
CA VAL A 73 2.00 -8.50 -3.42
C VAL A 73 2.07 -7.82 -2.05
N PRO A 74 1.07 -7.03 -1.66
CA PRO A 74 1.02 -6.42 -0.35
C PRO A 74 0.71 -7.46 0.74
N ASN A 75 0.85 -7.08 2.01
CA ASN A 75 0.19 -7.82 3.08
C ASN A 75 -1.24 -7.32 3.29
N GLN A 76 -2.01 -8.03 4.12
CA GLN A 76 -3.41 -7.71 4.40
C GLN A 76 -3.63 -6.29 4.97
N GLU A 77 -2.70 -5.76 5.74
CA GLU A 77 -2.79 -4.39 6.27
C GLU A 77 -2.66 -3.34 5.15
N ILE A 78 -1.69 -3.51 4.27
CA ILE A 78 -1.47 -2.62 3.12
C ILE A 78 -2.64 -2.71 2.14
N ASP A 79 -3.15 -3.92 1.87
CA ASP A 79 -4.30 -4.16 0.99
C ASP A 79 -5.59 -3.52 1.51
N ALA A 80 -5.84 -3.59 2.82
CA ALA A 80 -7.00 -2.91 3.43
C ALA A 80 -6.94 -1.38 3.26
N VAL A 81 -5.75 -0.78 3.36
CA VAL A 81 -5.55 0.65 3.08
C VAL A 81 -5.80 0.95 1.60
N LEU A 82 -5.31 0.09 0.71
CA LEU A 82 -5.54 0.22 -0.73
C LEU A 82 -7.02 0.18 -1.08
N HIS A 83 -7.78 -0.76 -0.53
CA HIS A 83 -9.25 -0.79 -0.71
C HIS A 83 -9.92 0.49 -0.20
N ALA A 84 -9.50 1.00 0.96
CA ALA A 84 -10.00 2.27 1.48
C ALA A 84 -9.63 3.49 0.60
N HIS A 85 -8.51 3.42 -0.12
CA HIS A 85 -8.08 4.44 -1.06
C HIS A 85 -8.88 4.35 -2.37
N MET A 86 -9.04 3.16 -2.94
CA MET A 86 -9.82 2.88 -4.16
C MET A 86 -11.33 3.13 -4.00
N ALA A 87 -11.85 3.09 -2.76
CA ALA A 87 -13.27 3.32 -2.47
C ALA A 87 -13.80 4.68 -2.97
N ASP A 88 -12.92 5.67 -3.16
CA ASP A 88 -13.22 6.91 -3.86
C ASP A 88 -12.50 6.92 -5.21
N SER A 89 -13.16 6.39 -6.23
CA SER A 89 -12.56 6.18 -7.56
C SER A 89 -12.01 7.45 -8.21
N HIS A 90 -12.65 8.61 -7.96
CA HIS A 90 -12.23 9.88 -8.55
C HIS A 90 -10.94 10.36 -7.88
N GLN A 91 -10.92 10.44 -6.54
CA GLN A 91 -9.73 10.84 -5.79
C GLN A 91 -8.57 9.87 -6.07
N PHE A 92 -8.85 8.56 -6.09
CA PHE A 92 -7.84 7.54 -6.36
C PHE A 92 -7.20 7.71 -7.75
N GLN A 93 -7.98 8.07 -8.77
CA GLN A 93 -7.46 8.32 -10.11
C GLN A 93 -6.57 9.57 -10.16
N GLU A 94 -6.97 10.66 -9.51
CA GLU A 94 -6.16 11.88 -9.41
C GLU A 94 -4.85 11.62 -8.66
N ASP A 95 -4.92 10.89 -7.55
CA ASP A 95 -3.75 10.53 -6.75
C ASP A 95 -2.79 9.64 -7.56
N CYS A 96 -3.30 8.65 -8.30
CA CYS A 96 -2.49 7.84 -9.21
C CYS A 96 -1.84 8.67 -10.31
N GLN A 97 -2.57 9.61 -10.91
CA GLN A 97 -2.02 10.50 -11.92
C GLN A 97 -0.87 11.35 -11.35
N ASN A 98 -1.02 11.87 -10.14
CA ASN A 98 0.01 12.66 -9.47
C ASN A 98 1.23 11.83 -9.05
N LEU A 99 1.02 10.61 -8.54
CA LEU A 99 2.08 9.74 -8.03
C LEU A 99 2.85 9.04 -9.16
N PHE A 100 2.14 8.56 -10.18
CA PHE A 100 2.66 7.62 -11.17
C PHE A 100 2.39 8.03 -12.62
N SER A 101 1.63 9.10 -12.89
CA SER A 101 1.15 9.46 -14.23
C SER A 101 0.23 8.44 -14.93
N VAL A 102 -0.06 7.32 -14.27
CA VAL A 102 -0.98 6.24 -14.70
C VAL A 102 -1.59 5.58 -13.46
N CYS A 103 -2.72 4.89 -13.60
CA CYS A 103 -3.24 4.02 -12.54
C CYS A 103 -2.60 2.63 -12.62
N PHE A 104 -2.19 2.09 -11.47
CA PHE A 104 -1.82 0.67 -11.37
C PHE A 104 -3.06 -0.23 -11.40
N THR A 105 -2.86 -1.49 -11.73
CA THR A 105 -3.91 -2.52 -11.72
C THR A 105 -3.86 -3.29 -10.40
N HIS A 106 -5.02 -3.44 -9.74
CA HIS A 106 -5.23 -4.37 -8.63
C HIS A 106 -5.91 -5.63 -9.16
N VAL A 107 -5.24 -6.78 -9.04
CA VAL A 107 -5.74 -8.08 -9.48
C VAL A 107 -6.13 -8.88 -8.23
N PRO A 108 -7.44 -9.07 -7.96
CA PRO A 108 -7.89 -9.82 -6.79
C PRO A 108 -7.79 -11.33 -6.99
N GLU A 109 -7.95 -12.08 -5.90
CA GLU A 109 -8.01 -13.55 -5.86
C GLU A 109 -6.75 -14.30 -6.30
N VAL A 110 -5.60 -13.62 -6.35
CA VAL A 110 -4.32 -14.23 -6.68
C VAL A 110 -3.79 -15.07 -5.51
N GLY A 111 -3.25 -16.25 -5.80
CA GLY A 111 -2.67 -17.16 -4.80
C GLY A 111 -3.66 -18.16 -4.22
N LEU A 112 -4.90 -18.17 -4.73
CA LEU A 112 -5.97 -19.07 -4.32
C LEU A 112 -6.09 -20.29 -5.24
N ARG A 113 -5.53 -20.27 -6.45
CA ARG A 113 -5.86 -21.24 -7.51
C ARG A 113 -4.67 -22.14 -7.86
N GLY A 114 -4.73 -23.40 -7.43
CA GLY A 114 -3.72 -24.40 -7.79
C GLY A 114 -2.34 -24.13 -7.20
N GLU A 115 -1.44 -25.10 -7.34
CA GLU A 115 -0.14 -25.04 -6.67
C GLU A 115 0.84 -24.08 -7.35
N VAL A 116 0.80 -24.00 -8.69
CA VAL A 116 1.73 -23.16 -9.47
C VAL A 116 1.51 -21.67 -9.21
N GLU A 117 0.27 -21.18 -9.34
CA GLU A 117 -0.05 -19.76 -9.06
C GLU A 117 0.29 -19.40 -7.61
N ARG A 118 0.01 -20.32 -6.68
CA ARG A 118 0.35 -20.12 -5.26
C ARG A 118 1.85 -19.96 -5.05
N GLN A 119 2.68 -20.76 -5.73
CA GLN A 119 4.14 -20.63 -5.65
C GLN A 119 4.63 -19.31 -6.24
N GLU A 120 4.13 -18.92 -7.42
CA GLU A 120 4.48 -17.63 -8.04
C GLU A 120 4.09 -16.43 -7.16
N TRP A 121 2.88 -16.47 -6.58
CA TRP A 121 2.39 -15.46 -5.65
C TRP A 121 3.24 -15.38 -4.37
N LEU A 122 3.64 -16.51 -3.79
CA LEU A 122 4.53 -16.54 -2.62
C LEU A 122 5.91 -15.95 -2.94
N LEU A 123 6.46 -16.23 -4.13
CA LEU A 123 7.72 -15.65 -4.57
C LEU A 123 7.60 -14.14 -4.78
N ALA A 124 6.50 -13.67 -5.39
CA ALA A 124 6.24 -12.24 -5.56
C ALA A 124 6.06 -11.52 -4.21
N PHE A 125 5.40 -12.15 -3.23
CA PHE A 125 5.30 -11.63 -1.87
C PHE A 125 6.65 -11.54 -1.17
N ALA A 126 7.46 -12.60 -1.21
CA ALA A 126 8.80 -12.61 -0.64
C ALA A 126 9.70 -11.54 -1.28
N HIS A 127 9.57 -11.33 -2.59
CA HIS A 127 10.28 -10.27 -3.30
C HIS A 127 9.81 -8.88 -2.85
N THR A 128 8.50 -8.68 -2.70
CA THR A 128 7.93 -7.40 -2.20
C THR A 128 8.45 -7.08 -0.81
N GLN A 129 8.47 -8.08 0.10
CA GLN A 129 9.03 -7.94 1.43
C GLN A 129 10.52 -7.55 1.38
N THR A 130 11.29 -8.23 0.54
CA THR A 130 12.73 -7.96 0.36
C THR A 130 12.96 -6.52 -0.10
N LEU A 131 12.19 -6.02 -1.06
CA LEU A 131 12.30 -4.63 -1.53
C LEU A 131 11.95 -3.63 -0.43
N LEU A 132 10.89 -3.88 0.35
CA LEU A 132 10.55 -3.01 1.50
C LEU A 132 11.70 -2.96 2.50
N GLU A 133 12.26 -4.11 2.87
CA GLU A 133 13.32 -4.17 3.87
C GLU A 133 14.64 -3.57 3.36
N GLN A 134 14.98 -3.78 2.10
CA GLN A 134 16.17 -3.19 1.47
C GLN A 134 16.10 -1.65 1.39
N ASN A 135 14.90 -1.10 1.16
CA ASN A 135 14.74 0.34 1.01
C ASN A 135 14.51 1.05 2.35
N PHE A 136 13.90 0.39 3.34
CA PHE A 136 13.38 1.05 4.54
C PHE A 136 13.77 0.37 5.86
N GLY A 137 14.54 -0.71 5.81
CA GLY A 137 15.01 -1.45 6.97
C GLY A 137 14.11 -2.61 7.39
N GLN A 138 14.67 -3.45 8.27
CA GLN A 138 14.01 -4.67 8.72
C GLN A 138 12.64 -4.40 9.35
N GLY A 139 11.65 -5.21 9.00
CA GLY A 139 10.29 -5.09 9.53
C GLY A 139 9.41 -4.04 8.84
N ALA A 140 9.89 -3.37 7.78
CA ALA A 140 9.11 -2.42 6.99
C ALA A 140 7.80 -3.03 6.45
N MET A 141 7.79 -4.32 6.12
CA MET A 141 6.59 -5.04 5.70
C MET A 141 5.55 -5.21 6.81
N GLY A 142 5.96 -5.26 8.08
CA GLY A 142 5.08 -5.64 9.18
C GLY A 142 4.86 -7.15 9.28
N SER A 143 3.92 -7.55 10.13
CA SER A 143 3.71 -8.96 10.52
C SER A 143 2.49 -9.61 9.89
N SER A 144 1.69 -8.86 9.14
CA SER A 144 0.50 -9.40 8.47
C SER A 144 0.89 -10.32 7.32
N VAL A 145 0.09 -11.37 7.11
CA VAL A 145 0.28 -12.32 6.01
C VAL A 145 0.00 -11.67 4.66
N ALA A 146 0.47 -12.31 3.60
CA ALA A 146 0.23 -11.89 2.23
C ALA A 146 -1.27 -11.72 1.93
N ALA A 147 -1.61 -10.64 1.23
CA ALA A 147 -2.95 -10.45 0.70
C ALA A 147 -3.14 -11.31 -0.55
N CYS A 148 -4.37 -11.77 -0.80
CA CYS A 148 -4.73 -12.57 -1.97
C CYS A 148 -4.98 -11.65 -3.18
N CYS A 149 -3.98 -10.85 -3.53
CA CYS A 149 -4.00 -9.93 -4.66
C CYS A 149 -2.60 -9.73 -5.24
N GLU A 150 -2.54 -9.15 -6.44
CA GLU A 150 -1.31 -8.67 -7.08
C GLU A 150 -1.53 -7.24 -7.57
N ILE A 151 -0.48 -6.42 -7.44
CA ILE A 151 -0.44 -5.03 -7.90
C ILE A 151 0.58 -4.92 -9.04
N LEU A 152 0.17 -4.26 -10.12
CA LEU A 152 1.02 -4.04 -11.27
C LEU A 152 0.93 -2.58 -11.73
N LEU A 153 2.05 -1.87 -11.65
CA LEU A 153 2.21 -0.56 -12.25
C LEU A 153 3.00 -0.70 -13.55
N ASN A 154 2.37 -0.39 -14.69
CA ASN A 154 2.98 -0.42 -16.00
C ASN A 154 2.79 0.92 -16.70
N PHE A 155 3.83 1.39 -17.37
CA PHE A 155 3.73 2.49 -18.33
C PHE A 155 3.42 1.89 -19.70
N THR A 156 2.29 2.27 -20.29
CA THR A 156 1.93 1.91 -21.68
C THR A 156 2.84 2.58 -22.68
#